data_AF-A0A953CWW6-F1
#
_entry.id   AF-A0A953CWW6-F1
#
_cell.length_a   1.000
_cell.length_b   1.000
_cell.length_c   1.000
_cell.angle_alpha   90.00
_cell.angle_beta   90.00
_cell.angle_gamma   90.00
#
_symmetry.space_group_name_H-M   'P 1'
#
loop_
_entity.id
_entity.type
_entity.pdbx_description
1 polymer ?
#
loop_
_entity_poly.entity_id
_entity_poly.type
_entity_poly.pdbx_seq_one_letter_code
_entity_poly.pdbx_strand_id
1 'polypeptide(L)'
;MPVIKFVVQQQVHDLYSNHHSWLQRWLCRRLGNTFDAADIAQDVFMRVLTRQQPVQIQEPRAYLSSIARGLVVDHWRRRELEQVWLEILASLPEPETPSPENRLIFLEALIEIDRMLDSLRPPVRTAFLLAQLDGLTCPQIAQSLGVSLATVERYIAKALRQCYRLQFES
;
A
#
# COMPACT_ATOMS: atom_id res chain seq x y z
N MET A 1 -15.43 40.45 -15.60
CA MET A 1 -14.40 39.40 -15.44
C MET A 1 -13.69 38.89 -16.73
N PRO A 2 -14.04 39.23 -17.99
CA PRO A 2 -13.32 38.66 -19.15
C PRO A 2 -11.94 39.30 -19.45
N VAL A 3 -11.76 40.60 -19.14
CA VAL A 3 -10.54 41.35 -19.46
C VAL A 3 -9.31 40.83 -18.70
N ILE A 4 -9.46 40.53 -17.40
CA ILE A 4 -8.36 40.05 -16.56
C ILE A 4 -7.83 38.69 -17.06
N LYS A 5 -8.75 37.79 -17.46
CA LYS A 5 -8.40 36.47 -17.99
C LYS A 5 -7.60 36.58 -19.30
N PHE A 6 -8.00 37.51 -20.17
CA PHE A 6 -7.31 37.77 -21.43
C PHE A 6 -5.88 38.31 -21.21
N VAL A 7 -5.71 39.26 -20.28
CA VAL A 7 -4.38 39.82 -19.94
C VAL A 7 -3.44 38.74 -19.39
N VAL A 8 -3.93 37.86 -18.51
CA VAL A 8 -3.13 36.74 -17.99
C VAL A 8 -2.74 35.77 -19.11
N GLN A 9 -3.66 35.44 -20.03
CA GLN A 9 -3.36 34.55 -21.15
C GLN A 9 -2.30 35.14 -22.09
N GLN A 10 -2.39 36.44 -22.41
CA GLN A 10 -1.42 37.12 -23.25
C GLN A 10 -0.04 37.19 -22.57
N GLN A 11 0.00 37.50 -21.28
CA GLN A 11 1.23 37.48 -20.51
C GLN A 11 1.89 36.10 -20.47
N VAL A 12 1.10 35.04 -20.31
CA VAL A 12 1.61 33.65 -20.33
C VAL A 12 2.14 33.29 -21.71
N HIS A 13 1.45 33.69 -22.78
CA HIS A 13 1.91 33.50 -24.15
C HIS A 13 3.29 34.15 -24.36
N ASP A 14 3.46 35.41 -23.94
CA ASP A 14 4.73 36.12 -24.06
C ASP A 14 5.86 35.46 -23.26
N LEU A 15 5.58 35.01 -22.03
CA LEU A 15 6.55 34.27 -21.22
C LEU A 15 6.93 32.93 -21.87
N TYR A 16 5.95 32.21 -22.41
CA TYR A 16 6.17 30.91 -23.03
C TYR A 16 7.03 31.05 -24.29
N SER A 17 6.59 31.89 -25.23
CA SER A 17 7.29 32.13 -26.50
C SER A 17 8.74 32.59 -26.30
N ASN A 18 8.99 33.43 -25.30
CA ASN A 18 10.32 34.01 -25.07
C ASN A 18 11.23 33.20 -24.15
N HIS A 19 10.70 32.34 -23.27
CA HIS A 19 11.49 31.71 -22.21
C HIS A 19 11.35 30.20 -22.08
N HIS A 20 10.42 29.54 -22.79
CA HIS A 20 10.26 28.09 -22.72
C HIS A 20 11.55 27.33 -23.05
N SER A 21 12.22 27.66 -24.16
CA SER A 21 13.45 26.98 -24.59
C SER A 21 14.63 27.18 -23.63
N TRP A 22 14.67 28.32 -22.93
CA TRP A 22 15.67 28.57 -21.88
C TRP A 22 15.35 27.75 -20.63
N LEU A 23 14.09 27.74 -20.20
CA LEU A 23 13.65 27.02 -19.01
C LEU A 23 13.84 25.50 -19.19
N GLN A 24 13.47 24.96 -20.36
CA GLN A 24 13.66 23.55 -20.68
C GLN A 24 15.14 23.16 -20.62
N ARG A 25 16.04 23.95 -21.23
CA ARG A 25 17.50 23.71 -21.13
C ARG A 25 18.02 23.78 -19.69
N TRP A 26 17.51 24.73 -18.91
CA TRP A 26 17.86 24.86 -17.49
C TRP A 26 17.38 23.66 -16.67
N LEU A 27 16.19 23.14 -16.95
CA LEU A 27 15.62 21.94 -16.32
C LEU A 27 16.36 20.67 -16.75
N CYS A 28 16.67 20.49 -18.04
CA CYS A 28 17.43 19.33 -18.53
C CYS A 28 18.78 19.20 -17.80
N ARG A 29 19.49 20.32 -17.55
CA ARG A 29 20.76 20.30 -16.80
C ARG A 29 20.61 19.87 -15.34
N ARG A 30 19.42 20.01 -14.76
CA ARG A 30 19.15 19.68 -13.35
C ARG A 30 18.53 18.30 -13.15
N LEU A 31 17.73 17.85 -14.12
CA LEU A 31 17.01 16.58 -14.05
C LEU A 31 17.75 15.46 -14.78
N GLY A 32 18.63 15.78 -15.73
CA GLY A 32 19.33 14.79 -16.55
C GLY A 32 18.45 14.08 -17.58
N ASN A 33 17.16 14.43 -17.67
CA ASN A 33 16.17 13.81 -18.55
C ASN A 33 15.35 14.89 -19.27
N THR A 34 15.21 14.75 -20.59
CA THR A 34 14.44 15.68 -21.44
C THR A 34 12.93 15.59 -21.23
N PHE A 35 12.40 14.42 -20.89
CA PHE A 35 10.98 14.20 -20.63
C PHE A 35 10.58 14.82 -19.29
N ASP A 36 11.30 14.51 -18.21
CA ASP A 36 11.07 15.12 -16.89
C ASP A 36 11.18 16.66 -16.96
N ALA A 37 12.12 17.16 -17.77
CA ALA A 37 12.27 18.60 -17.98
C ALA A 37 11.09 19.22 -18.75
N ALA A 38 10.51 18.52 -19.72
CA ALA A 38 9.33 18.99 -20.45
C ALA A 38 8.11 19.03 -19.53
N ASP A 39 7.89 18.01 -18.72
CA ASP A 39 6.76 17.92 -17.78
C ASP A 39 6.85 19.03 -16.72
N ILE A 40 8.01 19.22 -16.09
CA ILE A 40 8.18 20.30 -15.12
C ILE A 40 8.06 21.68 -15.78
N ALA A 41 8.54 21.85 -17.02
CA ALA A 41 8.36 23.11 -17.74
C ALA A 41 6.87 23.41 -17.96
N GLN A 42 6.09 22.41 -18.36
CA GLN A 42 4.64 22.52 -18.50
C GLN A 42 3.98 22.91 -17.19
N ASP A 43 4.33 22.26 -16.08
CA ASP A 43 3.79 22.58 -14.75
C ASP A 43 4.10 24.01 -14.31
N VAL A 44 5.30 24.53 -14.61
CA VAL A 44 5.65 25.93 -14.36
C VAL A 44 4.68 26.84 -15.10
N PHE A 45 4.48 26.65 -16.40
CA PHE A 45 3.58 27.52 -17.18
C PHE A 45 2.11 27.36 -16.80
N MET A 46 1.67 26.14 -16.45
CA MET A 46 0.34 25.90 -15.90
C MET A 46 0.12 26.66 -14.60
N ARG A 47 1.11 26.71 -13.69
CA ARG A 47 1.04 27.52 -12.47
C ARG A 47 0.98 29.02 -12.74
N VAL A 48 1.60 29.51 -13.81
CA VAL A 48 1.46 30.92 -14.20
C VAL A 48 0.06 31.17 -14.81
N LEU A 49 -0.43 30.25 -15.64
CA LEU A 49 -1.73 30.36 -16.31
C LEU A 49 -2.93 30.31 -15.37
N THR A 50 -2.86 29.52 -14.29
CA THR A 50 -3.96 29.38 -13.32
C THR A 50 -4.04 30.52 -12.30
N ARG A 51 -3.14 31.50 -12.38
CA ARG A 51 -3.19 32.69 -11.51
C ARG A 51 -4.40 33.56 -11.84
N GLN A 52 -5.06 34.03 -10.78
CA GLN A 52 -6.25 34.88 -10.90
C GLN A 52 -5.92 36.35 -11.22
N GLN A 53 -4.67 36.79 -10.98
CA GLN A 53 -4.24 38.16 -11.16
C GLN A 53 -2.97 38.22 -12.01
N PRO A 54 -2.88 39.19 -12.95
CA PRO A 54 -1.65 39.46 -13.68
C PRO A 54 -0.59 39.96 -12.71
N VAL A 55 0.66 39.57 -12.95
CA VAL A 55 1.80 39.98 -12.13
C VAL A 55 2.74 40.80 -12.98
N GLN A 56 3.19 41.95 -12.49
CA GLN A 56 4.25 42.67 -13.17
C GLN A 56 5.58 41.93 -12.95
N ILE A 57 6.05 41.22 -13.97
CA ILE A 57 7.28 40.44 -13.89
C ILE A 57 8.42 41.28 -14.47
N GLN A 58 9.28 41.82 -13.59
CA GLN A 58 10.47 42.56 -13.99
C GLN A 58 11.58 41.63 -14.49
N GLU A 59 11.72 40.45 -13.86
CA GLU A 59 12.73 39.45 -14.20
C GLU A 59 12.09 38.09 -14.52
N PRO A 60 11.70 37.85 -15.79
CA PRO A 60 10.99 36.62 -16.20
C PRO A 60 11.73 35.33 -15.86
N ARG A 61 13.04 35.29 -16.09
CA ARG A 61 13.86 34.10 -15.82
C ARG A 61 13.98 33.81 -14.32
N ALA A 62 14.18 34.84 -13.50
CA ALA A 62 14.25 34.70 -12.05
C ALA A 62 12.91 34.18 -11.50
N TYR A 63 11.81 34.75 -11.98
CA TYR A 63 10.46 34.33 -11.63
C TYR A 63 10.14 32.89 -12.05
N LEU A 64 10.41 32.49 -13.29
CA LEU A 64 10.16 31.11 -13.75
C LEU A 64 11.04 30.10 -13.00
N SER A 65 12.31 30.45 -12.76
CA SER A 65 13.22 29.56 -12.02
C SER A 65 12.84 29.42 -10.55
N SER A 66 12.22 30.41 -9.91
CA SER A 66 11.76 30.27 -8.52
C SER A 66 10.64 29.24 -8.40
N ILE A 67 9.68 29.25 -9.33
CA ILE A 67 8.62 28.23 -9.42
C ILE A 67 9.23 26.87 -9.73
N ALA A 68 10.12 26.80 -10.72
CA ALA A 68 10.74 25.57 -11.18
C ALA A 68 11.58 24.88 -10.09
N ARG A 69 12.29 25.64 -9.24
CA ARG A 69 13.08 25.08 -8.13
C ARG A 69 12.21 24.26 -7.18
N GLY A 70 11.05 24.78 -6.79
CA GLY A 70 10.12 24.05 -5.93
C GLY A 70 9.65 22.74 -6.57
N LEU A 71 9.28 22.79 -7.86
CA LEU A 71 8.86 21.61 -8.61
C LEU A 71 9.97 20.56 -8.75
N VAL A 72 11.22 20.98 -8.97
CA VAL A 72 12.36 20.07 -9.04
C VAL A 72 12.61 19.39 -7.69
N VAL A 73 12.52 20.13 -6.58
CA VAL A 73 12.65 19.54 -5.23
C VAL A 73 11.54 18.52 -4.98
N ASP A 74 10.30 18.85 -5.34
CA ASP A 74 9.16 17.95 -5.19
C ASP A 74 9.31 16.69 -6.06
N HIS A 75 9.83 16.83 -7.29
CA HIS A 75 10.14 15.71 -8.18
C HIS A 75 11.15 14.76 -7.55
N TRP A 76 12.28 15.27 -7.04
CA TRP A 76 13.29 14.42 -6.41
C TRP A 76 12.79 13.75 -5.14
N ARG A 77 12.02 14.47 -4.30
CA ARG A 77 11.41 13.88 -3.10
C ARG A 77 10.47 12.72 -3.45
N ARG A 78 9.65 12.86 -4.49
CA ARG A 78 8.76 11.79 -4.97
C ARG A 78 9.55 10.59 -5.48
N ARG A 79 10.61 10.85 -6.27
CA ARG A 79 11.46 9.81 -6.83
C ARG A 79 12.21 9.02 -5.77
N GLU A 80 12.71 9.70 -4.74
CA GLU A 80 13.36 9.06 -3.59
C GLU A 80 12.39 8.13 -2.85
N LEU A 81 11.16 8.60 -2.58
CA LEU A 81 10.13 7.75 -1.98
C LEU A 81 9.81 6.54 -2.86
N GLU A 82 9.62 6.74 -4.16
CA GLU A 82 9.34 5.65 -5.11
C GLU A 82 10.48 4.62 -5.13
N GLN A 83 11.73 5.05 -5.11
CA GLN A 83 12.89 4.17 -5.03
C GLN A 83 12.90 3.34 -3.75
N VAL A 84 12.68 3.98 -2.59
CA VAL A 84 12.58 3.27 -1.30
C VAL A 84 11.45 2.23 -1.34
N TRP A 85 10.30 2.57 -1.92
CA TRP A 85 9.19 1.62 -2.07
C TRP A 85 9.55 0.45 -3.00
N LEU A 86 10.21 0.71 -4.11
CA LEU A 86 10.66 -0.33 -5.04
C LEU A 86 11.71 -1.25 -4.38
N GLU A 87 12.61 -0.70 -3.57
CA GLU A 87 13.58 -1.48 -2.80
C GLU A 87 12.87 -2.38 -1.77
N ILE A 88 11.86 -1.86 -1.06
CA ILE A 88 11.05 -2.66 -0.15
C ILE A 88 10.36 -3.79 -0.90
N LEU A 89 9.72 -3.51 -2.04
CA LEU A 89 9.04 -4.53 -2.85
C LEU A 89 10.01 -5.59 -3.39
N ALA A 90 11.20 -5.18 -3.82
CA ALA A 90 12.25 -6.10 -4.28
C ALA A 90 12.84 -6.96 -3.15
N SER A 91 12.77 -6.48 -1.90
CA SER A 91 13.23 -7.22 -0.72
C SER A 91 12.20 -8.21 -0.18
N LEU A 92 10.94 -8.12 -0.62
CA LEU A 92 9.92 -9.09 -0.22
C LEU A 92 10.26 -10.45 -0.85
N PRO A 93 10.15 -11.55 -0.08
CA PRO A 93 10.23 -12.87 -0.67
C PRO A 93 9.15 -13.00 -1.74
N GLU A 94 9.47 -13.72 -2.82
CA GLU A 94 8.46 -14.07 -3.81
C GLU A 94 7.26 -14.70 -3.08
N PRO A 95 6.03 -14.27 -3.38
CA PRO A 95 4.86 -14.85 -2.75
C PRO A 95 4.82 -16.33 -3.13
N GLU A 96 5.14 -17.19 -2.16
CA GLU A 96 4.99 -18.64 -2.30
C GLU A 96 3.52 -18.93 -2.49
N THR A 97 3.10 -19.00 -3.76
CA THR A 97 1.78 -19.46 -4.12
C THR A 97 1.88 -20.97 -4.20
N PRO A 98 1.24 -21.73 -3.29
CA PRO A 98 1.27 -23.18 -3.39
C PRO A 98 0.71 -23.58 -4.76
N SER A 99 1.34 -24.59 -5.38
CA SER A 99 0.83 -25.13 -6.64
C SER A 99 -0.63 -25.56 -6.49
N PRO A 100 -1.41 -25.62 -7.58
CA PRO A 100 -2.79 -26.11 -7.52
C PRO A 100 -2.92 -27.47 -6.83
N GLU A 101 -1.95 -28.36 -7.04
CA GLU A 101 -1.87 -29.68 -6.42
C GLU A 101 -1.63 -29.57 -4.91
N ASN A 102 -0.65 -28.76 -4.49
CA ASN A 102 -0.40 -28.53 -3.06
C ASN A 102 -1.61 -27.88 -2.39
N ARG A 103 -2.27 -26.94 -3.05
CA ARG A 103 -3.49 -26.30 -2.55
C ARG A 103 -4.63 -27.31 -2.38
N LEU A 104 -4.78 -28.25 -3.31
CA LEU A 104 -5.75 -29.34 -3.19
C LEU A 104 -5.41 -30.23 -1.98
N ILE A 105 -4.15 -30.64 -1.82
CA ILE A 105 -3.70 -31.44 -0.67
C ILE A 105 -4.02 -30.72 0.65
N PHE A 106 -3.74 -29.43 0.73
CA PHE A 106 -4.07 -28.63 1.92
C PHE A 106 -5.58 -28.57 2.18
N LEU A 107 -6.40 -28.37 1.14
CA LEU A 107 -7.86 -28.34 1.28
C LEU A 107 -8.41 -29.70 1.70
N GLU A 108 -7.90 -30.80 1.15
CA GLU A 108 -8.27 -32.16 1.53
C GLU A 108 -7.94 -32.43 3.00
N ALA A 109 -6.73 -32.07 3.45
CA ALA A 109 -6.33 -32.18 4.85
C ALA A 109 -7.22 -31.35 5.78
N LEU A 110 -7.61 -30.12 5.39
CA LEU A 110 -8.52 -29.29 6.18
C LEU A 110 -9.92 -29.90 6.26
N ILE A 111 -10.44 -30.43 5.16
CA ILE A 111 -11.74 -31.12 5.13
C ILE A 111 -11.70 -32.37 6.01
N GLU A 112 -10.58 -33.10 6.00
CA GLU A 112 -10.40 -34.27 6.85
C GLU A 112 -10.41 -33.89 8.35
N ILE A 113 -9.65 -32.86 8.74
CA ILE A 113 -9.66 -32.34 10.10
C ILE A 113 -11.06 -31.89 10.53
N ASP A 114 -11.79 -31.18 9.65
CA ASP A 114 -13.15 -30.72 9.95
C ASP A 114 -14.09 -31.90 10.21
N ARG A 115 -14.06 -32.93 9.34
CA ARG A 115 -14.82 -34.18 9.53
C ARG A 115 -14.46 -34.90 10.81
N MET A 116 -13.18 -34.93 11.19
CA MET A 116 -12.73 -35.54 12.45
C MET A 116 -13.38 -34.81 13.65
N LEU A 117 -13.41 -33.48 13.60
CA LEU A 117 -13.93 -32.63 14.66
C LEU A 117 -15.47 -32.60 14.73
N ASP A 118 -16.19 -32.87 13.63
CA ASP A 118 -17.66 -32.91 13.60
C ASP A 118 -18.29 -33.97 14.51
N SER A 119 -17.53 -35.01 14.84
CA SER A 119 -17.95 -36.03 15.81
C SER A 119 -17.97 -35.52 17.27
N LEU A 120 -17.36 -34.35 17.54
CA LEU A 120 -17.33 -33.73 18.86
C LEU A 120 -18.57 -32.87 19.11
N ARG A 121 -19.01 -32.81 20.36
CA ARG A 121 -20.07 -31.87 20.75
C ARG A 121 -19.58 -30.42 20.58
N PRO A 122 -20.45 -29.47 20.19
CA PRO A 122 -20.06 -28.08 19.92
C PRO A 122 -19.14 -27.43 20.98
N PRO A 123 -19.42 -27.48 22.30
CA PRO A 123 -18.55 -26.83 23.29
C PRO A 123 -17.15 -27.47 23.40
N VAL A 124 -17.03 -28.76 23.05
CA VAL A 124 -15.75 -29.47 23.04
C VAL A 124 -14.92 -29.02 21.83
N ARG A 125 -15.56 -28.92 20.66
CA ARG A 125 -14.93 -28.42 19.43
C ARG A 125 -14.46 -26.99 19.60
N THR A 126 -15.31 -26.11 20.12
CA THR A 126 -14.98 -24.69 20.34
C THR A 126 -13.79 -24.53 21.29
N ALA A 127 -13.78 -25.24 22.43
CA ALA A 127 -12.66 -25.19 23.35
C ALA A 127 -11.34 -25.61 22.69
N PHE A 128 -11.36 -26.66 21.87
CA PHE A 128 -10.19 -27.14 21.15
C PHE A 128 -9.67 -26.14 20.11
N LEU A 129 -10.56 -25.54 19.32
CA LEU A 129 -10.19 -24.54 18.32
C LEU A 129 -9.60 -23.28 18.97
N LEU A 130 -10.18 -22.80 20.08
CA LEU A 130 -9.64 -21.67 20.84
C LEU A 130 -8.23 -21.93 21.38
N ALA A 131 -7.92 -23.18 21.72
CA ALA A 131 -6.57 -23.55 22.17
C ALA A 131 -5.57 -23.64 21.00
N GLN A 132 -5.97 -24.25 19.88
CA GLN A 132 -5.05 -24.56 18.78
C GLN A 132 -4.89 -23.44 17.75
N LEU A 133 -5.96 -22.71 17.44
CA LEU A 133 -5.96 -21.63 16.45
C LEU A 133 -5.71 -20.26 17.10
N ASP A 134 -6.39 -19.99 18.21
CA ASP A 134 -6.31 -18.70 18.90
C ASP A 134 -5.22 -18.66 20.00
N GLY A 135 -4.60 -19.79 20.31
CA GLY A 135 -3.52 -19.89 21.29
C GLY A 135 -3.94 -19.60 22.74
N LEU A 136 -5.23 -19.70 23.06
CA LEU A 136 -5.73 -19.40 24.40
C LEU A 136 -5.38 -20.49 25.41
N THR A 137 -5.08 -20.07 26.64
CA THR A 137 -4.85 -20.97 27.77
C THR A 137 -6.17 -21.52 28.34
N CYS A 138 -6.14 -22.69 29.00
CA CYS A 138 -7.34 -23.29 29.62
C CYS A 138 -8.11 -22.32 30.55
N PRO A 139 -7.47 -21.47 31.38
CA PRO A 139 -8.18 -20.46 32.17
C PRO A 139 -8.90 -19.39 31.32
N GLN A 140 -8.28 -18.92 30.24
CA GLN A 140 -8.90 -17.94 29.32
C GLN A 140 -10.10 -18.56 28.59
N ILE A 141 -9.98 -19.81 28.17
CA ILE A 141 -11.09 -20.55 27.54
C ILE A 141 -12.24 -20.77 28.53
N ALA A 142 -11.93 -21.08 29.79
CA ALA A 142 -12.93 -21.28 30.85
C ALA A 142 -13.77 -20.01 31.06
N GLN A 143 -13.09 -18.85 31.10
CA GLN A 143 -13.74 -17.55 31.16
C GLN A 143 -14.59 -17.26 29.91
N SER A 144 -14.05 -17.53 28.72
CA SER A 144 -14.75 -17.31 27.43
C SER A 144 -16.02 -18.16 27.29
N LEU A 145 -15.97 -19.43 27.71
CA LEU A 145 -17.07 -20.38 27.59
C LEU A 145 -18.02 -20.41 28.80
N GLY A 146 -17.70 -19.67 29.89
CA GLY A 146 -18.51 -19.64 31.11
C GLY A 146 -18.55 -20.98 31.85
N VAL A 147 -17.48 -21.79 31.79
CA VAL A 147 -17.38 -23.10 32.43
C VAL A 147 -16.17 -23.18 33.36
N SER A 148 -16.10 -24.21 34.21
CA SER A 148 -14.94 -24.39 35.09
C SER A 148 -13.68 -24.82 34.33
N LEU A 149 -12.50 -24.50 34.89
CA LEU A 149 -11.21 -24.93 34.34
C LEU A 149 -11.14 -26.45 34.11
N ALA A 150 -11.60 -27.23 35.09
CA ALA A 150 -11.66 -28.70 34.99
C ALA A 150 -12.61 -29.21 33.88
N THR A 151 -13.57 -28.39 33.45
CA THR A 151 -14.44 -28.71 32.31
C THR A 151 -13.70 -28.48 31.00
N VAL A 152 -12.97 -27.37 30.88
CA VAL A 152 -12.13 -27.08 29.71
C VAL A 152 -11.05 -28.14 29.52
N GLU A 153 -10.31 -28.49 30.57
CA GLU A 153 -9.27 -29.54 30.50
C GLU A 153 -9.86 -30.87 30.00
N ARG A 154 -11.07 -31.21 30.45
CA ARG A 154 -11.80 -32.39 29.97
C ARG A 154 -12.24 -32.28 28.52
N TYR A 155 -12.64 -31.10 28.07
CA TYR A 155 -12.97 -30.84 26.66
C TYR A 155 -11.74 -31.00 25.78
N ILE A 156 -10.62 -30.37 26.13
CA ILE A 156 -9.35 -30.49 25.40
C ILE A 156 -8.88 -31.95 25.35
N ALA A 157 -8.88 -32.65 26.49
CA ALA A 157 -8.49 -34.06 26.54
C ALA A 157 -9.42 -34.99 25.74
N LYS A 158 -10.71 -34.62 25.57
CA LYS A 158 -11.65 -35.37 24.74
C LYS A 158 -11.42 -35.12 23.25
N ALA A 159 -11.16 -33.87 22.87
CA ALA A 159 -10.84 -33.51 21.49
C ALA A 159 -9.53 -34.17 21.05
N LEU A 160 -8.46 -34.07 21.85
CA LEU A 160 -7.17 -34.73 21.56
C LEU A 160 -7.32 -36.25 21.41
N ARG A 161 -8.07 -36.90 22.31
CA ARG A 161 -8.34 -38.34 22.18
C ARG A 161 -9.05 -38.69 20.88
N GLN A 162 -9.99 -37.87 20.43
CA GLN A 162 -10.68 -38.10 19.17
C GLN A 162 -9.73 -37.95 17.97
N CYS A 163 -8.87 -36.93 17.98
CA CYS A 163 -7.84 -36.76 16.95
C CYS A 163 -6.87 -37.96 16.92
N TYR A 164 -6.39 -38.41 18.09
CA TYR A 164 -5.52 -39.57 18.20
C TYR A 164 -6.18 -40.86 17.70
N ARG A 165 -7.43 -41.12 18.07
CA ARG A 165 -8.14 -42.34 17.66
C ARG A 165 -8.25 -42.44 16.15
N LEU A 166 -8.59 -41.34 15.49
CA LEU A 166 -8.78 -41.31 14.04
C LEU A 166 -7.45 -41.32 13.28
N GLN A 167 -6.34 -40.84 13.86
CA GLN A 167 -5.03 -40.89 13.20
C GLN A 167 -4.38 -42.29 13.21
N PHE A 168 -4.72 -43.15 14.17
CA PHE A 168 -4.08 -44.46 14.38
C PHE A 168 -5.00 -45.68 14.24
N GLU A 169 -6.32 -45.49 14.16
CA GLU A 169 -7.30 -46.55 13.87
C GLU A 169 -7.89 -46.47 12.45
N SER A 170 -7.38 -45.56 11.60
CA SER A 170 -7.72 -45.44 10.17
C SER A 170 -6.69 -46.13 9.28
#